data_AF-U2ZCS1-F1
#
_entry.id   AF-U2ZCS1-F1
#
_cell.length_a   1.000
_cell.length_b   1.000
_cell.length_c   1.000
_cell.angle_alpha   90.00
_cell.angle_beta   90.00
_cell.angle_gamma   90.00
#
_symmetry.space_group_name_H-M   'P 1'
#
loop_
_entity.id
_entity.type
_entity.pdbx_description
1 polymer ?
#
loop_
_entity_poly.entity_id
_entity_poly.type
_entity_poly.pdbx_seq_one_letter_code
_entity_poly.pdbx_strand_id
1 'polypeptide(L)'
;MANKDNYLSILMAQVECINEQLDGVKRERLSVTCTETDYRIEKILPKPRGRTATPGPAVLFQGQGHACHVFLNGYQSFFFTE
;
A
#
# COMPACT_ATOMS: atom_id res chain seq x y z
N MET A 1 -19.70 11.30 -8.92
CA MET A 1 -18.27 10.93 -8.80
C MET A 1 -17.66 11.23 -7.43
N ALA A 2 -18.43 11.53 -6.37
CA ALA A 2 -17.89 11.94 -5.07
C ALA A 2 -17.37 10.80 -4.15
N ASN A 3 -17.63 9.53 -4.49
CA ASN A 3 -17.34 8.42 -3.58
C ASN A 3 -15.92 7.83 -3.73
N LYS A 4 -15.21 8.15 -4.82
CA LYS A 4 -13.86 7.63 -5.08
C LYS A 4 -12.79 8.39 -4.29
N ASP A 5 -12.95 9.70 -4.12
CA ASP A 5 -11.97 10.51 -3.40
C ASP A 5 -11.95 10.19 -1.90
N ASN A 6 -13.11 9.88 -1.32
CA ASN A 6 -13.22 9.58 0.11
C ASN A 6 -12.42 8.32 0.50
N TYR A 7 -12.51 7.26 -0.31
CA TYR A 7 -11.75 6.03 -0.04
C TYR A 7 -10.25 6.19 -0.27
N LEU A 8 -9.82 7.03 -1.22
CA LEU A 8 -8.40 7.26 -1.43
C LEU A 8 -7.75 7.86 -0.18
N SER A 9 -8.37 8.89 0.40
CA SER A 9 -7.86 9.53 1.62
C SER A 9 -7.80 8.56 2.80
N ILE A 10 -8.82 7.71 2.96
CA ILE A 10 -8.85 6.68 4.02
C ILE A 10 -7.71 5.67 3.82
N LEU A 11 -7.54 5.16 2.60
CA LEU A 11 -6.49 4.18 2.29
C LEU A 11 -5.09 4.78 2.43
N MET A 12 -4.90 6.06 2.04
CA MET A 12 -3.63 6.77 2.22
C MET A 12 -3.26 6.89 3.69
N ALA A 13 -4.19 7.33 4.54
CA ALA A 13 -3.97 7.44 5.98
C ALA A 13 -3.65 6.08 6.62
N GLN A 14 -4.33 5.01 6.18
CA GLN A 14 -4.07 3.66 6.67
C GLN A 14 -2.68 3.15 6.26
N VAL A 15 -2.29 3.37 4.99
CA VAL A 15 -0.95 3.02 4.49
C VAL A 15 0.14 3.79 5.23
N GLU A 16 -0.07 5.08 5.50
CA GLU A 16 0.86 5.91 6.27
C GLU A 16 1.04 5.36 7.69
N CYS A 17 -0.06 5.08 8.40
CA CYS A 17 0.00 4.48 9.74
C CYS A 17 0.74 3.13 9.75
N ILE A 18 0.47 2.25 8.78
CA ILE A 18 1.21 0.98 8.64
C ILE A 18 2.70 1.24 8.43
N ASN A 19 3.06 2.18 7.56
CA ASN A 19 4.46 2.52 7.28
C ASN A 19 5.19 3.08 8.51
N GLU A 20 4.53 3.92 9.31
CA GLU A 20 5.07 4.44 10.57
C GLU A 20 5.31 3.32 11.59
N GLN A 21 4.37 2.39 11.72
CA GLN A 21 4.55 1.23 12.60
C GLN A 21 5.69 0.30 12.14
N LEU A 22 5.97 0.29 10.84
CA LEU A 22 7.07 -0.48 10.25
C LEU A 22 8.42 0.26 10.27
N ASP A 23 8.49 1.54 10.68
CA ASP A 23 9.69 2.39 10.53
C ASP A 23 10.92 1.92 11.35
N GLY A 24 10.74 0.98 12.27
CA GLY A 24 11.83 0.32 13.01
C GLY A 24 12.20 -1.08 12.49
N VAL A 25 11.41 -1.64 11.57
CA VAL A 25 11.60 -2.99 11.03
C VAL A 25 12.15 -2.82 9.61
N LYS A 26 13.21 -3.53 9.21
CA LYS A 26 13.77 -3.48 7.83
C LYS A 26 12.80 -4.10 6.80
N ARG A 27 11.57 -3.59 6.72
CA ARG A 27 10.49 -4.05 5.85
C ARG A 27 10.19 -2.98 4.81
N GLU A 28 9.62 -3.46 3.71
CA GLU A 28 9.27 -2.65 2.55
C GLU A 28 8.08 -1.75 2.90
N ARG A 29 8.13 -0.48 2.48
CA ARG A 29 7.03 0.46 2.66
C ARG A 29 5.93 0.20 1.62
N LEU A 30 4.72 0.59 1.95
CA LEU A 30 3.55 0.51 1.08
C LEU A 30 3.22 1.87 0.45
N SER A 31 2.61 1.84 -0.73
CA SER A 31 1.93 2.97 -1.36
C SER A 31 0.54 2.57 -1.84
N VAL A 32 -0.35 3.55 -1.97
CA VAL A 32 -1.66 3.37 -2.61
C VAL A 32 -1.76 4.27 -3.84
N THR A 33 -2.27 3.74 -4.93
CA THR A 33 -2.59 4.50 -6.16
C THR A 33 -4.04 4.26 -6.57
N CYS A 34 -4.68 5.28 -7.14
CA CYS A 34 -6.04 5.16 -7.70
C CYS A 34 -5.94 5.00 -9.22
N THR A 35 -6.67 4.04 -9.77
CA THR A 35 -6.88 3.88 -11.22
C THR A 35 -8.30 4.34 -11.61
N GLU A 36 -8.60 4.29 -12.90
CA GLU A 36 -9.94 4.64 -13.44
C GLU A 36 -11.07 3.82 -12.80
N THR A 37 -10.80 2.59 -12.35
CA THR A 37 -11.81 1.68 -11.79
C THR A 37 -11.55 1.27 -10.34
N ASP A 38 -10.29 1.19 -9.91
CA ASP A 38 -9.91 0.54 -8.64
C ASP A 38 -8.83 1.32 -7.88
N TYR A 39 -8.43 0.77 -6.74
CA TYR A 39 -7.24 1.17 -6.00
C TYR A 39 -6.21 0.04 -6.06
N ARG A 40 -4.94 0.41 -6.02
CA ARG A 40 -3.80 -0.52 -5.98
C ARG A 40 -2.98 -0.26 -4.73
N ILE A 41 -2.66 -1.34 -4.01
CA ILE A 41 -1.69 -1.34 -2.93
C ILE A 41 -0.39 -1.91 -3.47
N GLU A 42 0.70 -1.17 -3.30
CA GLU A 42 1.98 -1.43 -3.92
C GLU A 42 3.09 -1.45 -2.88
N LYS A 43 4.12 -2.26 -3.11
CA LYS A 43 5.38 -2.15 -2.37
C LYS A 43 6.29 -1.12 -3.02
N ILE A 44 6.77 -0.21 -2.19
CA ILE A 44 7.86 0.69 -2.53
C ILE A 44 9.16 -0.10 -2.39
N LEU A 45 9.63 -0.63 -3.52
CA LEU A 45 10.95 -1.26 -3.57
C LEU A 45 12.03 -0.18 -3.41
N PRO A 46 13.04 -0.39 -2.55
CA PRO A 46 14.20 0.49 -2.51
C PRO A 46 14.86 0.50 -3.88
N LYS A 47 15.08 1.69 -4.46
CA LYS A 47 15.75 1.85 -5.75
C LYS A 47 17.05 1.02 -5.75
N PRO A 48 17.25 0.11 -6.72
CA PRO A 48 18.53 -0.56 -6.85
C PRO A 48 19.62 0.49 -7.03
N ARG A 49 20.66 0.44 -6.20
CA ARG A 49 21.92 1.17 -6.46
C ARG A 49 22.63 0.47 -7.61
N GLY A 50 22.12 0.62 -8.83
CA GLY A 50 22.64 -0.09 -9.99
C GLY A 50 21.81 0.18 -11.23
N ARG A 51 22.51 0.31 -12.37
CA ARG A 51 22.02 0.75 -13.68
C ARG A 51 21.21 -0.34 -14.43
N THR A 52 20.42 -1.13 -13.71
CA THR A 52 19.55 -2.18 -14.27
C THR A 52 18.09 -1.81 -14.03
N ALA A 53 17.25 -2.11 -15.02
CA ALA A 53 15.86 -1.66 -15.14
C ALA A 53 15.14 -1.59 -13.79
N THR A 54 14.69 -0.39 -13.43
CA THR A 54 13.89 -0.14 -12.22
C THR A 54 12.74 -1.16 -12.19
N PRO A 55 12.69 -2.10 -11.24
CA PRO A 55 11.48 -2.89 -11.06
C PRO A 55 10.36 -1.90 -10.76
N GLY A 56 9.26 -1.97 -11.52
CA GLY A 56 8.07 -1.20 -11.19
C GLY A 56 7.61 -1.54 -9.76
N PRO A 57 6.82 -0.66 -9.12
CA PRO A 57 6.22 -0.98 -7.83
C PRO A 57 5.51 -2.34 -7.89
N ALA A 58 5.81 -3.22 -6.95
CA ALA A 58 5.21 -4.55 -6.92
C ALA A 58 3.79 -4.43 -6.37
N VAL A 59 2.78 -4.67 -7.20
CA VAL A 59 1.37 -4.64 -6.80
C VAL A 59 1.09 -5.82 -5.88
N LEU A 60 0.63 -5.54 -4.66
CA LEU A 60 0.19 -6.55 -3.69
C LEU A 60 -1.29 -6.87 -3.80
N PHE A 61 -2.09 -5.86 -4.11
CA PHE A 61 -3.53 -6.00 -4.19
C PHE A 61 -4.13 -4.93 -5.11
N GLN A 62 -5.15 -5.28 -5.87
CA GLN A 62 -5.97 -4.34 -6.65
C GLN A 62 -7.44 -4.64 -6.42
N GLY A 63 -8.23 -3.62 -6.10
CA GLY A 63 -9.67 -3.76 -5.95
C GLY A 63 -10.38 -2.48 -5.52
N GLN A 64 -11.64 -2.61 -5.16
CA GLN A 64 -12.46 -1.51 -4.65
C GLN A 64 -12.01 -1.07 -3.25
N GLY A 65 -12.36 0.15 -2.85
CA GLY A 65 -11.85 0.79 -1.62
C GLY A 65 -12.05 -0.06 -0.37
N HIS A 66 -13.22 -0.68 -0.22
CA HIS A 66 -13.50 -1.59 0.90
C HIS A 66 -12.61 -2.86 0.89
N ALA A 67 -12.37 -3.44 -0.29
CA ALA A 67 -11.52 -4.62 -0.41
C ALA A 67 -10.05 -4.29 -0.07
N CYS A 68 -9.56 -3.12 -0.51
CA CYS A 68 -8.24 -2.62 -0.12
C CYS A 68 -8.13 -2.38 1.39
N HIS A 69 -9.18 -1.84 2.02
CA HIS A 69 -9.21 -1.64 3.47
C HIS A 69 -9.12 -2.97 4.24
N VAL A 70 -9.90 -3.98 3.83
CA VAL A 70 -9.83 -5.33 4.42
C VAL A 70 -8.46 -5.97 4.22
N PHE A 71 -7.87 -5.84 3.02
CA PHE A 71 -6.52 -6.30 2.73
C PHE A 71 -5.48 -5.65 3.67
N LEU A 72 -5.53 -4.32 3.85
CA LEU A 72 -4.60 -3.60 4.72
C LEU A 72 -4.76 -4.00 6.20
N ASN A 73 -5.98 -4.26 6.68
CA ASN A 73 -6.20 -4.78 8.04
C ASN A 73 -5.56 -6.17 8.23
N GLY A 74 -5.72 -7.06 7.26
CA GLY A 74 -5.10 -8.39 7.28
C GLY A 74 -3.58 -8.31 7.17
N TYR A 75 -3.07 -7.45 6.28
CA TYR A 75 -1.65 -7.18 6.12
C TYR A 75 -1.03 -6.69 7.43
N GLN A 76 -1.64 -5.70 8.06
CA GLN A 76 -1.23 -5.18 9.37
C GLN A 76 -1.23 -6.29 10.43
N SER A 77 -2.33 -7.04 10.56
CA SER A 77 -2.45 -8.13 11.55
C SER A 77 -1.34 -9.17 11.40
N PHE A 78 -0.97 -9.55 10.17
CA PHE A 78 0.11 -10.51 9.93
C PHE A 78 1.47 -10.08 10.52
N PHE A 79 1.71 -8.77 10.73
CA PHE A 79 2.95 -8.27 11.32
C PHE A 79 2.89 -8.01 12.82
N PHE A 80 1.69 -7.84 13.38
CA PHE A 80 1.51 -7.52 14.81
C PHE A 80 0.94 -8.68 15.64
N THR A 81 0.69 -9.83 15.02
CA THR A 81 0.35 -11.05 15.75
C THR A 81 1.64 -11.81 16.05
N GLU A 82 2.29 -11.48 17.16
CA GLU A 82 3.24 -12.35 17.87
C GLU A 82 2.50 -13.15 18.96
#